data_AF-A0A833LWH5-F1
#
_entry.id   AF-A0A833LWH5-F1
#
_cell.length_a   1.000
_cell.length_b   1.000
_cell.length_c   1.000
_cell.angle_alpha   90.00
_cell.angle_beta   90.00
_cell.angle_gamma   90.00
#
_symmetry.space_group_name_H-M   'P 1'
#
loop_
_entity.id
_entity.type
_entity.pdbx_description
1 polymer ?
#
loop_
_entity_poly.entity_id
_entity_poly.type
_entity_poly.pdbx_seq_one_letter_code
_entity_poly.pdbx_strand_id
1 'polypeptide(L)'
;MQSILHLNPLLEPPMTLPKLEIADLARAGHVTRWHSVRTSRNQTLAEHLFMVTRIANHLAKDIFAGDLHDTALLRIMEYASLHDAPELLMGDLPSPLKRHIEAISGAANPVREIERQIAPWLEEMREEIRRHNPEHLVVVKLADLIDAILFIEHEGIGPHARAVCSGLLEIFGRKIEEANGSYPQYRWNMARTLLDALRQNNAAGQIAFERVDGHA
;
A
#
# COMPACT_ATOMS: atom_id res chain seq x y z
N MET A 1 -8.77 -53.09 -17.23
CA MET A 1 -8.28 -52.64 -15.91
C MET A 1 -7.34 -51.45 -16.14
N GLN A 2 -7.90 -50.25 -16.34
CA GLN A 2 -7.12 -49.01 -16.32
C GLN A 2 -7.54 -48.28 -15.04
N SER A 3 -6.66 -48.31 -14.06
CA SER A 3 -6.82 -47.54 -12.83
C SER A 3 -6.60 -46.08 -13.20
N ILE A 4 -7.68 -45.30 -13.27
CA ILE A 4 -7.60 -43.85 -13.30
C ILE A 4 -7.15 -43.45 -11.90
N LEU A 5 -5.84 -43.28 -11.72
CA LEU A 5 -5.30 -42.52 -10.61
C LEU A 5 -5.89 -41.12 -10.74
N HIS A 6 -6.91 -40.81 -9.96
CA HIS A 6 -7.29 -39.43 -9.72
C HIS A 6 -6.08 -38.75 -9.09
N LEU A 7 -5.36 -37.97 -9.90
CA LEU A 7 -4.30 -37.10 -9.45
C LEU A 7 -4.86 -36.20 -8.36
N ASN A 8 -4.30 -36.29 -7.16
CA ASN A 8 -4.65 -35.41 -6.05
C ASN A 8 -4.05 -34.02 -6.37
N PRO A 9 -4.87 -32.98 -6.64
CA PRO A 9 -4.38 -31.65 -7.00
C PRO A 9 -3.59 -30.97 -5.86
N LEU A 10 -3.57 -31.55 -4.66
CA LEU A 10 -2.82 -31.06 -3.51
C LEU A 10 -1.37 -31.57 -3.45
N LEU A 11 -0.97 -32.53 -4.31
CA LEU A 11 0.34 -33.19 -4.24
C LEU A 11 1.27 -32.83 -5.42
N GLU A 12 0.75 -32.26 -6.50
CA GLU A 12 1.55 -31.72 -7.60
C GLU A 12 1.10 -30.27 -7.84
N PRO A 13 1.90 -29.27 -7.41
CA PRO A 13 1.52 -27.88 -7.64
C PRO A 13 1.38 -27.64 -9.15
N PRO A 14 0.32 -26.96 -9.61
CA PRO A 14 0.13 -26.69 -11.02
C PRO A 14 1.32 -25.89 -11.56
N MET A 15 1.71 -26.13 -12.82
CA MET A 15 2.81 -25.38 -13.47
C MET A 15 2.54 -23.87 -13.55
N THR A 16 1.28 -23.44 -13.39
CA THR A 16 0.83 -22.05 -13.39
C THR A 16 -0.21 -21.83 -12.28
N LEU A 17 -0.03 -20.80 -11.47
CA LEU A 17 -1.00 -20.44 -10.42
C LEU A 17 -2.28 -19.80 -11.01
N PRO A 18 -3.44 -19.98 -10.37
CA PRO A 18 -4.65 -19.27 -10.75
C PRO A 18 -4.50 -17.77 -10.50
N LYS A 19 -5.13 -16.99 -11.38
CA LYS A 19 -5.22 -15.53 -11.29
C LYS A 19 -6.31 -15.15 -10.28
N LEU A 20 -6.08 -14.11 -9.50
CA LEU A 20 -7.12 -13.46 -8.70
C LEU A 20 -8.24 -12.91 -9.59
N GLU A 21 -9.48 -13.06 -9.14
CA GLU A 21 -10.65 -12.49 -9.79
C GLU A 21 -11.25 -11.36 -8.96
N ILE A 22 -12.15 -10.57 -9.55
CA ILE A 22 -12.85 -9.50 -8.81
C ILE A 22 -13.60 -10.02 -7.58
N ALA A 23 -14.07 -11.27 -7.62
CA ALA A 23 -14.71 -11.93 -6.48
C ALA A 23 -13.74 -12.14 -5.30
N ASP A 24 -12.44 -12.31 -5.56
CA ASP A 24 -11.43 -12.45 -4.52
C ASP A 24 -11.17 -11.13 -3.79
N LEU A 25 -11.33 -9.98 -4.47
CA LEU A 25 -11.16 -8.67 -3.85
C LEU A 25 -12.13 -8.44 -2.68
N ALA A 26 -13.32 -9.07 -2.70
CA ALA A 26 -14.26 -9.03 -1.59
C ALA A 26 -13.67 -9.61 -0.29
N ARG A 27 -12.64 -10.46 -0.37
CA ARG A 27 -11.94 -11.03 0.79
C ARG A 27 -10.99 -10.04 1.46
N ALA A 28 -10.71 -8.88 0.86
CA ALA A 28 -9.87 -7.84 1.46
C ALA A 28 -10.41 -7.38 2.84
N GLY A 29 -11.72 -7.47 3.06
CA GLY A 29 -12.35 -7.16 4.34
C GLY A 29 -12.02 -8.15 5.47
N HIS A 30 -11.44 -9.32 5.16
CA HIS A 30 -11.10 -10.35 6.15
C HIS A 30 -9.59 -10.52 6.35
N VAL A 31 -8.78 -10.11 5.36
CA VAL A 31 -7.32 -10.16 5.46
C VAL A 31 -6.86 -9.05 6.38
N THR A 32 -6.07 -9.39 7.40
CA THR A 32 -5.57 -8.44 8.40
C THR A 32 -4.09 -8.16 8.22
N ARG A 33 -3.70 -6.93 8.54
CA ARG A 33 -2.31 -6.43 8.50
C ARG A 33 -1.70 -6.38 9.90
N TRP A 34 -0.39 -6.12 9.98
CA TRP A 34 0.37 -5.90 11.22
C TRP A 34 0.59 -7.12 12.11
N HIS A 35 0.55 -8.36 11.60
CA HIS A 35 0.73 -9.58 12.42
C HIS A 35 2.06 -9.67 13.20
N SER A 36 3.08 -8.90 12.82
CA SER A 36 4.36 -8.80 13.55
C SER A 36 4.39 -7.71 14.62
N VAL A 37 3.35 -6.87 14.73
CA VAL A 37 3.28 -5.74 15.63
C VAL A 37 2.01 -5.81 16.46
N ARG A 38 2.11 -5.64 17.78
CA ARG A 38 0.94 -5.61 18.63
C ARG A 38 0.15 -4.32 18.38
N THR A 39 -1.13 -4.44 18.09
CA THR A 39 -2.05 -3.32 17.87
C THR A 39 -3.31 -3.43 18.76
N SER A 40 -4.00 -2.33 19.04
CA SER A 40 -5.26 -2.30 19.81
C SER A 40 -6.46 -2.81 19.01
N ARG A 41 -6.41 -2.68 17.69
CA ARG A 41 -7.33 -3.33 16.75
C ARG A 41 -6.59 -3.81 15.52
N ASN A 42 -7.24 -4.64 14.73
CA ASN A 42 -6.73 -5.05 13.42
C ASN A 42 -7.04 -3.97 12.38
N GLN A 43 -6.11 -3.75 11.44
CA GLN A 43 -6.40 -3.11 10.16
C GLN A 43 -6.75 -4.21 9.17
N THR A 44 -7.83 -4.05 8.40
CA THR A 44 -8.08 -4.93 7.27
C THR A 44 -7.35 -4.44 6.01
N LEU A 45 -7.07 -5.34 5.07
CA LEU A 45 -6.52 -4.97 3.76
C LEU A 45 -7.46 -4.02 3.02
N ALA A 46 -8.79 -4.19 3.15
CA ALA A 46 -9.76 -3.27 2.58
C ALA A 46 -9.67 -1.85 3.17
N GLU A 47 -9.54 -1.72 4.49
CA GLU A 47 -9.34 -0.41 5.16
C GLU A 47 -8.08 0.28 4.64
N HIS A 48 -6.97 -0.46 4.57
CA HIS A 48 -5.71 0.03 4.03
C HIS A 48 -5.84 0.49 2.58
N LEU A 49 -6.35 -0.35 1.67
CA LEU A 49 -6.51 -0.01 0.25
C LEU A 49 -7.41 1.21 0.05
N PHE A 50 -8.49 1.33 0.82
CA PHE A 50 -9.35 2.51 0.79
C PHE A 50 -8.59 3.77 1.19
N MET A 51 -7.88 3.74 2.33
CA MET A 51 -7.14 4.88 2.83
C MET A 51 -6.02 5.29 1.88
N VAL A 52 -5.21 4.33 1.38
CA VAL A 52 -4.15 4.61 0.40
C VAL A 52 -4.74 5.23 -0.87
N THR A 53 -5.88 4.75 -1.36
CA THR A 53 -6.54 5.34 -2.53
C THR A 53 -6.96 6.80 -2.29
N ARG A 54 -7.51 7.11 -1.11
CA ARG A 54 -7.95 8.47 -0.77
C ARG A 54 -6.80 9.42 -0.51
N ILE A 55 -5.75 8.96 0.18
CA ILE A 55 -4.54 9.73 0.40
C ILE A 55 -3.84 9.99 -0.94
N ALA A 56 -3.72 8.97 -1.81
CA ALA A 56 -3.12 9.14 -3.14
C ALA A 56 -3.91 10.13 -4.02
N ASN A 57 -5.26 10.10 -3.96
CA ASN A 57 -6.09 11.08 -4.65
C ASN A 57 -5.78 12.52 -4.20
N HIS A 58 -5.67 12.74 -2.89
CA HIS A 58 -5.37 14.05 -2.32
C HIS A 58 -3.96 14.51 -2.69
N LEU A 59 -2.97 13.64 -2.45
CA LEU A 59 -1.58 13.91 -2.76
C LEU A 59 -1.36 14.23 -4.23
N ALA A 60 -1.97 13.47 -5.16
CA ALA A 60 -1.80 13.72 -6.59
C ALA A 60 -2.25 15.15 -6.96
N LYS A 61 -3.41 15.58 -6.46
CA LYS A 61 -3.95 16.94 -6.71
C LYS A 61 -3.02 18.02 -6.17
N ASP A 62 -2.48 17.82 -4.98
CA ASP A 62 -1.60 18.83 -4.35
C ASP A 62 -0.19 18.82 -4.94
N ILE A 63 0.39 17.65 -5.23
CA ILE A 63 1.76 17.53 -5.73
C ILE A 63 1.85 18.02 -7.17
N PHE A 64 0.91 17.61 -8.03
CA PHE A 64 0.93 17.88 -9.47
C PHE A 64 0.14 19.13 -9.86
N ALA A 65 -0.83 19.56 -9.05
CA ALA A 65 -1.59 20.79 -9.28
C ALA A 65 -2.17 20.88 -10.72
N GLY A 66 -1.82 21.91 -11.47
CA GLY A 66 -2.26 22.11 -12.86
C GLY A 66 -1.70 21.10 -13.87
N ASP A 67 -0.66 20.34 -13.50
CA ASP A 67 -0.08 19.30 -14.36
C ASP A 67 -0.82 17.97 -14.25
N LEU A 68 -1.81 17.87 -13.35
CA LEU A 68 -2.61 16.67 -13.19
C LEU A 68 -3.78 16.64 -14.17
N HIS A 69 -3.82 15.61 -15.01
CA HIS A 69 -4.98 15.30 -15.85
C HIS A 69 -5.87 14.23 -15.22
N ASP A 70 -7.17 14.24 -15.54
CA ASP A 70 -8.16 13.31 -14.99
C ASP A 70 -7.80 11.83 -15.24
N THR A 71 -7.24 11.53 -16.42
CA THR A 71 -6.78 10.18 -16.76
C THR A 71 -5.60 9.73 -15.91
N ALA A 72 -4.68 10.64 -15.58
CA ALA A 72 -3.56 10.38 -14.68
C ALA A 72 -4.06 10.13 -13.25
N LEU A 73 -4.99 10.95 -12.76
CA LEU A 73 -5.59 10.77 -11.44
C LEU A 73 -6.33 9.43 -11.34
N LEU A 74 -7.12 9.06 -12.36
CA LEU A 74 -7.81 7.78 -12.40
C LEU A 74 -6.82 6.60 -12.34
N ARG A 75 -5.73 6.66 -13.10
CA ARG A 75 -4.67 5.64 -13.08
C ARG A 75 -3.97 5.52 -11.72
N ILE A 76 -3.67 6.65 -11.07
CA ILE A 76 -3.08 6.66 -9.72
C ILE A 76 -4.03 5.98 -8.73
N MET A 77 -5.32 6.33 -8.77
CA MET A 77 -6.32 5.76 -7.85
C MET A 77 -6.56 4.28 -8.11
N GLU A 78 -6.62 3.86 -9.37
CA GLU A 78 -6.79 2.45 -9.76
C GLU A 78 -5.60 1.60 -9.31
N TYR A 79 -4.36 2.09 -9.49
CA TYR A 79 -3.19 1.40 -8.98
C TYR A 79 -3.20 1.34 -7.45
N ALA A 80 -3.49 2.45 -6.78
CA ALA A 80 -3.55 2.52 -5.32
C ALA A 80 -4.58 1.55 -4.70
N SER A 81 -5.74 1.39 -5.34
CA SER A 81 -6.82 0.51 -4.85
C SER A 81 -6.51 -0.97 -5.00
N LEU A 82 -5.48 -1.33 -5.78
CA LEU A 82 -5.11 -2.71 -6.10
C LEU A 82 -3.66 -3.06 -5.72
N HIS A 83 -2.84 -2.10 -5.25
CA HIS A 83 -1.38 -2.27 -5.15
C HIS A 83 -0.95 -3.45 -4.25
N ASP A 84 -1.75 -3.77 -3.23
CA ASP A 84 -1.53 -4.89 -2.31
C ASP A 84 -2.54 -6.05 -2.53
N ALA A 85 -3.21 -6.12 -3.69
CA ALA A 85 -4.11 -7.22 -4.02
C ALA A 85 -3.48 -8.63 -3.86
N PRO A 86 -2.17 -8.86 -4.16
CA PRO A 86 -1.54 -10.15 -3.90
C PRO A 86 -1.54 -10.59 -2.42
N GLU A 87 -1.67 -9.65 -1.48
CA GLU A 87 -1.77 -9.96 -0.04
C GLU A 87 -3.07 -10.69 0.32
N LEU A 88 -4.06 -10.73 -0.59
CA LEU A 88 -5.26 -11.57 -0.43
C LEU A 88 -4.93 -13.05 -0.22
N LEU A 89 -3.90 -13.53 -0.90
CA LEU A 89 -3.43 -14.91 -0.79
C LEU A 89 -2.29 -15.05 0.22
N MET A 90 -1.33 -14.12 0.18
CA MET A 90 -0.07 -14.25 0.90
C MET A 90 -0.12 -13.72 2.34
N GLY A 91 -1.13 -12.89 2.66
CA GLY A 91 -1.13 -12.04 3.84
C GLY A 91 -0.11 -10.90 3.75
N ASP A 92 -0.13 -10.01 4.74
CA ASP A 92 0.71 -8.80 4.82
C ASP A 92 2.17 -9.12 5.18
N LEU A 93 2.97 -9.79 4.35
CA LEU A 93 4.32 -10.20 4.78
C LEU A 93 5.15 -9.01 5.33
N PRO A 94 5.76 -9.08 6.52
CA PRO A 94 6.46 -7.93 7.10
C PRO A 94 7.58 -7.43 6.18
N SER A 95 7.71 -6.12 6.06
CA SER A 95 8.77 -5.50 5.24
C SER A 95 10.20 -6.01 5.53
N PRO A 96 10.62 -6.30 6.79
CA PRO A 96 11.91 -6.94 7.05
C PRO A 96 12.04 -8.34 6.43
N LEU A 97 10.96 -9.15 6.47
CA LEU A 97 10.94 -10.48 5.87
C LEU A 97 11.00 -10.40 4.35
N LYS A 98 10.18 -9.56 3.71
CA LYS A 98 10.21 -9.32 2.24
C LYS A 98 11.64 -8.96 1.78
N ARG A 99 12.34 -8.09 2.52
CA ARG A 99 13.73 -7.70 2.23
C ARG A 99 14.75 -8.83 2.40
N HIS A 100 14.61 -9.67 3.43
CA HIS A 100 15.51 -10.83 3.60
C HIS A 100 15.29 -11.90 2.54
N ILE A 101 14.04 -12.17 2.15
CA ILE A 101 13.74 -13.06 1.02
C ILE A 101 14.39 -12.52 -0.25
N GLU A 102 14.28 -11.23 -0.54
CA GLU A 102 14.92 -10.62 -1.70
C GLU A 102 16.45 -10.71 -1.65
N ALA A 103 17.07 -10.51 -0.48
CA ALA A 103 18.51 -10.64 -0.31
C ALA A 103 19.03 -12.08 -0.51
N ILE A 104 18.24 -13.08 -0.12
CA ILE A 104 18.60 -14.51 -0.24
C ILE A 104 18.35 -15.02 -1.67
N SER A 105 17.20 -14.68 -2.24
CA SER A 105 16.73 -15.24 -3.51
C SER A 105 17.13 -14.42 -4.73
N GLY A 106 17.51 -13.15 -4.56
CA GLY A 106 17.88 -12.26 -5.65
C GLY A 106 16.79 -12.18 -6.73
N ALA A 107 17.19 -12.40 -7.99
CA ALA A 107 16.27 -12.39 -9.13
C ALA A 107 15.24 -13.54 -9.10
N ALA A 108 15.51 -14.63 -8.39
CA ALA A 108 14.62 -15.78 -8.26
C ALA A 108 13.70 -15.66 -7.02
N ASN A 109 13.28 -14.44 -6.67
CA ASN A 109 12.45 -14.19 -5.49
C ASN A 109 11.06 -14.86 -5.66
N PRO A 110 10.75 -15.90 -4.87
CA PRO A 110 9.52 -16.66 -5.04
C PRO A 110 8.27 -15.84 -4.71
N VAL A 111 8.36 -14.85 -3.81
CA VAL A 111 7.24 -13.97 -3.48
C VAL A 111 6.85 -13.15 -4.70
N ARG A 112 7.82 -12.51 -5.35
CA ARG A 112 7.56 -11.71 -6.56
C ARG A 112 7.06 -12.55 -7.73
N GLU A 113 7.57 -13.77 -7.86
CA GLU A 113 7.11 -14.70 -8.90
C GLU A 113 5.64 -15.07 -8.69
N ILE A 114 5.25 -15.41 -7.46
CA ILE A 114 3.87 -15.71 -7.11
C ILE A 114 2.97 -14.49 -7.35
N GLU A 115 3.36 -13.30 -6.87
CA GLU A 115 2.61 -12.05 -7.07
C GLU A 115 2.34 -11.79 -8.57
N ARG A 116 3.35 -12.00 -9.43
CA ARG A 116 3.23 -11.84 -10.88
C ARG A 116 2.31 -12.87 -11.54
N GLN A 117 2.31 -14.11 -11.05
CA GLN A 117 1.43 -15.16 -11.58
C GLN A 117 -0.03 -14.94 -11.19
N ILE A 118 -0.28 -14.54 -9.94
CA ILE A 118 -1.65 -14.38 -9.43
C ILE A 118 -2.27 -13.03 -9.80
N ALA A 119 -1.47 -11.99 -10.05
CA ALA A 119 -1.94 -10.65 -10.41
C ALA A 119 -1.14 -10.00 -11.57
N PRO A 120 -1.03 -10.64 -12.75
CA PRO A 120 -0.26 -10.10 -13.87
C PRO A 120 -0.72 -8.72 -14.35
N TRP A 121 -2.02 -8.40 -14.29
CA TRP A 121 -2.55 -7.08 -14.67
C TRP A 121 -2.06 -5.96 -13.75
N LEU A 122 -1.79 -6.27 -12.47
CA LEU A 122 -1.24 -5.29 -11.54
C LEU A 122 0.21 -4.96 -11.90
N GLU A 123 0.99 -5.98 -12.26
CA GLU A 123 2.36 -5.77 -12.74
C GLU A 123 2.37 -5.01 -14.07
N GLU A 124 1.49 -5.36 -15.02
CA GLU A 124 1.33 -4.63 -16.28
C GLU A 124 1.01 -3.15 -16.04
N MET A 125 0.06 -2.84 -15.16
CA MET A 125 -0.28 -1.47 -14.76
C MET A 125 0.93 -0.76 -14.13
N ARG A 126 1.66 -1.44 -13.23
CA ARG A 126 2.86 -0.90 -12.59
C ARG A 126 3.96 -0.59 -13.60
N GLU A 127 4.19 -1.46 -14.57
CA GLU A 127 5.17 -1.25 -15.65
C GLU A 127 4.75 -0.13 -16.60
N GLU A 128 3.46 -0.03 -16.95
CA GLU A 128 2.95 1.07 -17.77
C GLU A 128 3.18 2.42 -17.08
N ILE A 129 2.83 2.51 -15.79
CA ILE A 129 3.08 3.73 -15.01
C ILE A 129 4.57 3.99 -14.92
N ARG A 130 5.41 3.00 -14.61
CA ARG A 130 6.87 3.20 -14.51
C ARG A 130 7.48 3.73 -15.81
N ARG A 131 6.99 3.27 -16.96
CA ARG A 131 7.54 3.66 -18.27
C ARG A 131 7.20 5.10 -18.63
N HIS A 132 5.99 5.55 -18.31
CA HIS A 132 5.47 6.84 -18.82
C HIS A 132 5.40 7.92 -17.75
N ASN A 133 5.09 7.56 -16.51
CA ASN A 133 4.86 8.47 -15.38
C ASN A 133 5.34 7.86 -14.05
N PRO A 134 6.64 7.54 -13.91
CA PRO A 134 7.16 6.88 -12.71
C PRO A 134 6.92 7.68 -11.41
N GLU A 135 6.77 9.00 -11.49
CA GLU A 135 6.36 9.89 -10.40
C GLU A 135 5.00 9.51 -9.79
N HIS A 136 4.08 8.92 -10.55
CA HIS A 136 2.78 8.47 -10.02
C HIS A 136 2.94 7.32 -9.02
N LEU A 137 3.92 6.42 -9.23
CA LEU A 137 4.22 5.34 -8.27
C LEU A 137 4.77 5.91 -6.95
N VAL A 138 5.48 7.04 -7.01
CA VAL A 138 5.97 7.73 -5.82
C VAL A 138 4.80 8.27 -4.99
N VAL A 139 3.78 8.83 -5.63
CA VAL A 139 2.55 9.29 -4.93
C VAL A 139 1.87 8.13 -4.19
N VAL A 140 1.67 6.99 -4.86
CA VAL A 140 1.07 5.82 -4.22
C VAL A 140 1.95 5.29 -3.08
N LYS A 141 3.27 5.31 -3.24
CA LYS A 141 4.17 4.89 -2.16
C LYS A 141 4.14 5.83 -0.95
N LEU A 142 4.03 7.14 -1.17
CA LEU A 142 3.87 8.12 -0.09
C LEU A 142 2.52 7.93 0.61
N ALA A 143 1.46 7.64 -0.13
CA ALA A 143 0.15 7.35 0.44
C ALA A 143 0.14 6.09 1.31
N ASP A 144 0.75 5.00 0.85
CA ASP A 144 0.97 3.76 1.61
C ASP A 144 1.73 4.04 2.93
N LEU A 145 2.82 4.82 2.87
CA LEU A 145 3.56 5.19 4.07
C LEU A 145 2.74 6.05 5.04
N ILE A 146 1.95 7.01 4.55
CA ILE A 146 1.10 7.85 5.40
C ILE A 146 0.05 7.01 6.12
N ASP A 147 -0.66 6.12 5.42
CA ASP A 147 -1.62 5.21 6.05
C ASP A 147 -0.94 4.36 7.12
N ALA A 148 0.21 3.77 6.80
CA ALA A 148 0.96 2.95 7.74
C ALA A 148 1.40 3.72 9.00
N ILE A 149 1.88 4.96 8.84
CA ILE A 149 2.27 5.84 9.95
C ILE A 149 1.05 6.16 10.81
N LEU A 150 -0.05 6.61 10.22
CA LEU A 150 -1.25 7.00 10.96
C LEU A 150 -1.83 5.83 11.74
N PHE A 151 -1.89 4.64 11.11
CA PHE A 151 -2.40 3.45 11.75
C PHE A 151 -1.54 3.05 12.96
N ILE A 152 -0.20 2.96 12.78
CA ILE A 152 0.66 2.48 13.86
C ILE A 152 0.83 3.49 14.99
N GLU A 153 0.76 4.79 14.71
CA GLU A 153 0.76 5.83 15.75
C GLU A 153 -0.49 5.73 16.63
N HIS A 154 -1.63 5.41 16.04
CA HIS A 154 -2.89 5.37 16.77
C HIS A 154 -3.12 4.03 17.48
N GLU A 155 -2.88 2.92 16.77
CA GLU A 155 -3.25 1.59 17.22
C GLU A 155 -2.06 0.79 17.76
N GLY A 156 -0.82 1.21 17.52
CA GLY A 156 0.38 0.48 17.89
C GLY A 156 0.63 0.42 19.39
N ILE A 157 0.89 -0.78 19.93
CA ILE A 157 1.11 -1.00 21.35
C ILE A 157 2.56 -1.38 21.64
N GLY A 158 3.19 -0.61 22.52
CA GLY A 158 4.48 -0.95 23.12
C GLY A 158 5.72 -0.48 22.35
N PRO A 159 6.92 -0.87 22.81
CA PRO A 159 8.19 -0.37 22.25
C PRO A 159 8.42 -0.74 20.79
N HIS A 160 7.98 -1.94 20.38
CA HIS A 160 8.17 -2.39 19.00
C HIS A 160 7.37 -1.54 18.01
N ALA A 161 6.11 -1.26 18.30
CA ALA A 161 5.27 -0.39 17.47
C ALA A 161 5.89 1.02 17.30
N ARG A 162 6.42 1.60 18.39
CA ARG A 162 7.15 2.88 18.31
C ARG A 162 8.37 2.82 17.41
N ALA A 163 9.17 1.76 17.52
CA ALA A 163 10.34 1.57 16.66
C ALA A 163 9.96 1.43 15.17
N VAL A 164 8.88 0.70 14.88
CA VAL A 164 8.33 0.57 13.52
C VAL A 164 7.85 1.93 13.01
N CYS A 165 7.11 2.69 13.82
CA CYS A 165 6.67 4.04 13.48
C CYS A 165 7.85 4.97 13.16
N SER A 166 8.90 4.99 13.99
CA SER A 166 10.10 5.79 13.74
C SER A 166 10.76 5.41 12.41
N GLY A 167 10.90 4.11 12.12
CA GLY A 167 11.44 3.64 10.84
C GLY A 167 10.59 4.04 9.64
N LEU A 168 9.26 4.02 9.77
CA LEU A 168 8.35 4.46 8.71
C LEU A 168 8.50 5.97 8.43
N LEU A 169 8.62 6.79 9.47
CA LEU A 169 8.86 8.24 9.35
C LEU A 169 10.20 8.54 8.65
N GLU A 170 11.25 7.78 8.96
CA GLU A 170 12.55 7.92 8.29
C GLU A 170 12.47 7.54 6.80
N ILE A 171 11.79 6.43 6.48
CA ILE A 171 11.58 6.01 5.08
C ILE A 171 10.77 7.06 4.33
N PHE A 172 9.71 7.59 4.95
CA PHE A 172 8.87 8.64 4.37
C PHE A 172 9.67 9.90 4.06
N GLY A 173 10.49 10.39 5.00
CA GLY A 173 11.37 11.55 4.78
C GLY A 173 12.32 11.34 3.60
N ARG A 174 12.99 10.17 3.57
CA ARG A 174 13.91 9.82 2.48
C ARG A 174 13.20 9.76 1.12
N LYS A 175 11.98 9.23 1.07
CA LYS A 175 11.22 9.17 -0.18
C LYS A 175 10.82 10.54 -0.70
N ILE A 176 10.51 11.49 0.18
CA ILE A 176 10.31 12.89 -0.22
C ILE A 176 11.61 13.49 -0.79
N GLU A 177 12.76 13.25 -0.15
CA GLU A 177 14.06 13.74 -0.63
C GLU A 177 14.42 13.17 -2.01
N GLU A 178 14.29 11.85 -2.18
CA GLU A 178 14.50 11.16 -3.46
C GLU A 178 13.57 11.71 -4.56
N ALA A 179 12.30 11.96 -4.22
CA ALA A 179 11.32 12.50 -5.14
C ALA A 179 11.62 13.94 -5.55
N ASN A 180 12.02 14.80 -4.59
CA ASN A 180 12.49 16.16 -4.88
C ASN A 180 13.73 16.15 -5.78
N GLY A 181 14.64 15.19 -5.61
CA GLY A 181 15.81 15.06 -6.47
C GLY A 181 15.48 14.56 -7.88
N SER A 182 14.53 13.62 -8.00
CA SER A 182 14.20 12.97 -9.28
C SER A 182 13.18 13.76 -10.11
N TYR A 183 12.25 14.44 -9.44
CA TYR A 183 11.14 15.19 -10.04
C TYR A 183 10.99 16.57 -9.38
N PRO A 184 12.01 17.46 -9.49
CA PRO A 184 12.05 18.74 -8.78
C PRO A 184 10.95 19.72 -9.20
N GLN A 185 10.28 19.48 -10.34
CA GLN A 185 9.17 20.30 -10.81
C GLN A 185 7.91 20.20 -9.95
N TYR A 186 7.76 19.14 -9.14
CA TYR A 186 6.56 18.88 -8.36
C TYR A 186 6.71 19.20 -6.87
N ARG A 187 5.57 19.37 -6.19
CA ARG A 187 5.50 19.87 -4.81
C ARG A 187 5.51 18.74 -3.77
N TRP A 188 6.55 17.91 -3.74
CA TRP A 188 6.58 16.71 -2.87
C TRP A 188 6.46 17.00 -1.36
N ASN A 189 6.82 18.21 -0.92
CA ASN A 189 6.62 18.63 0.47
C ASN A 189 5.13 18.67 0.89
N MET A 190 4.19 18.70 -0.06
CA MET A 190 2.75 18.56 0.24
C MET A 190 2.43 17.23 0.92
N ALA A 191 3.22 16.18 0.70
CA ALA A 191 3.06 14.94 1.44
C ALA A 191 3.31 15.11 2.95
N ARG A 192 4.32 15.90 3.33
CA ARG A 192 4.60 16.21 4.74
C ARG A 192 3.49 17.06 5.35
N THR A 193 3.05 18.10 4.63
CA THR A 193 1.91 18.93 5.04
C THR A 193 0.67 18.09 5.30
N LEU A 194 0.35 17.16 4.41
CA LEU A 194 -0.80 16.27 4.57
C LEU A 194 -0.64 15.36 5.80
N LEU A 195 0.52 14.72 5.97
CA LEU A 195 0.77 13.86 7.13
C LEU A 195 0.60 14.64 8.45
N ASP A 196 1.20 15.82 8.54
CA ASP A 196 1.11 16.66 9.75
C ASP A 196 -0.34 17.09 10.02
N ALA A 197 -1.10 17.47 8.99
CA ALA A 197 -2.51 17.82 9.11
C ALA A 197 -3.36 16.63 9.58
N LEU A 198 -3.15 15.43 9.03
CA LEU A 198 -3.87 14.21 9.43
C LEU A 198 -3.55 13.82 10.88
N ARG A 199 -2.29 13.92 11.30
CA ARG A 199 -1.86 13.65 12.68
C ARG A 199 -2.48 14.63 13.67
N GLN A 200 -2.52 15.92 13.34
CA GLN A 200 -3.16 16.94 14.18
C GLN A 200 -4.67 16.68 14.31
N ASN A 201 -5.35 16.36 13.21
CA ASN A 201 -6.78 16.07 13.21
C ASN A 201 -7.12 14.80 14.01
N ASN A 202 -6.30 13.75 13.88
CA ASN A 202 -6.46 12.53 14.67
C ASN A 202 -6.18 12.78 16.17
N ALA A 203 -5.17 13.59 16.49
CA ALA A 203 -4.87 13.96 17.87
C ALA A 203 -5.99 14.78 18.53
N ALA A 204 -6.74 15.56 17.75
CA ALA A 204 -7.93 16.25 18.24
C ALA A 204 -9.06 15.27 18.66
N GLY A 205 -9.02 14.02 18.19
CA GLY A 205 -9.97 12.97 18.59
C GLY A 205 -11.42 13.27 18.24
N GLN A 206 -11.65 14.19 17.32
CA GLN A 206 -12.96 14.72 16.95
C GLN A 206 -13.16 14.66 15.45
N ILE A 207 -14.33 14.22 15.02
CA ILE A 207 -14.74 14.40 13.63
C ILE A 207 -15.07 15.88 13.39
N ALA A 208 -14.93 16.34 12.15
CA ALA A 208 -15.12 17.76 11.82
C ALA A 208 -16.49 18.31 12.27
N PHE A 209 -17.54 17.47 12.27
CA PHE A 209 -18.88 17.83 12.75
C PHE A 209 -18.93 18.21 14.25
N GLU A 210 -18.04 17.66 15.07
CA GLU A 210 -17.99 17.93 16.52
C GLU A 210 -17.24 19.22 16.85
N ARG A 211 -16.55 19.81 15.87
CA ARG A 211 -15.92 21.12 16.00
C ARG A 211 -17.03 22.16 15.89
N VAL A 212 -17.68 22.46 17.01
CA VAL A 212 -18.63 23.57 17.08
C VAL A 212 -17.83 24.85 16.83
N ASP A 213 -17.92 25.40 15.62
CA ASP A 213 -17.42 26.74 15.35
C ASP A 213 -18.16 27.68 16.31
N GLY A 214 -17.41 28.25 17.27
CA GLY A 214 -17.93 29.12 18.32
C GLY A 214 -18.38 30.49 17.81
N HIS A 215 -19.23 30.55 16.79
CA HIS A 215 -19.83 31.76 16.27
C HIS A 215 -21.36 31.62 16.26
N ALA A 216 -21.94 31.99 17.40
CA ALA A 216 -23.26 32.60 17.49
C ALA A 216 -23.08 34.12 17.63
#